data_AF-A0A6G3XHA0-F1
#
_entry.id   AF-A0A6G3XHA0-F1
#
_cell.length_a   1.000
_cell.length_b   1.000
_cell.length_c   1.000
_cell.angle_alpha   90.00
_cell.angle_beta   90.00
_cell.angle_gamma   90.00
#
_symmetry.space_group_name_H-M   'P 1'
#
loop_
_entity.id
_entity.type
_entity.pdbx_description
1 polymer ?
#
loop_
_entity_poly.entity_id
_entity_poly.type
_entity_poly.pdbx_seq_one_letter_code
_entity_poly.pdbx_strand_id
1 'polypeptide(L)'
;VETDPLAFLTTARREPGPEESLLKQAGNLLRTEYGDPAVRHAAEALIDRLGLGLAGLVNILNPDRIILGGLHRDLLEADPERLRAVVADRSLWGRSGSVPILPCTLAHNSLVGAAELAWQPVLDDPLAALA
;
A
#
# COMPACT_ATOMS: atom_id res chain seq x y z
N VAL A 1 -1.67 -14.02 -0.21
CA VAL A 1 -0.23 -13.73 -0.20
C VAL A 1 -0.10 -12.28 0.14
N GLU A 2 0.36 -12.01 1.36
CA GLU A 2 0.54 -10.68 1.93
C GLU A 2 1.71 -9.99 1.22
N THR A 3 1.69 -8.66 1.14
CA THR A 3 2.83 -7.88 0.64
C THR A 3 3.95 -7.97 1.68
N ASP A 4 4.79 -8.98 1.54
CA ASP A 4 5.85 -9.32 2.49
C ASP A 4 7.17 -8.60 2.14
N PRO A 5 7.65 -7.67 2.99
CA PRO A 5 8.91 -6.97 2.78
C PRO A 5 10.13 -7.90 2.75
N LEU A 6 10.13 -9.01 3.49
CA LEU A 6 11.26 -9.94 3.49
C LEU A 6 11.35 -10.66 2.14
N ALA A 7 10.23 -11.23 1.69
CA ALA A 7 10.15 -11.90 0.40
C ALA A 7 10.55 -10.97 -0.76
N PHE A 8 10.17 -9.68 -0.68
CA PHE A 8 10.61 -8.66 -1.62
C PHE A 8 12.14 -8.53 -1.68
N LEU A 9 12.77 -8.29 -0.52
CA LEU A 9 14.22 -8.09 -0.41
C LEU A 9 14.99 -9.31 -0.91
N THR A 10 14.56 -10.52 -0.51
CA THR A 10 15.17 -11.77 -0.97
C THR A 10 15.04 -11.95 -2.48
N THR A 11 13.87 -11.67 -3.07
CA THR A 11 13.65 -11.77 -4.52
C THR A 11 14.49 -10.74 -5.28
N ALA A 12 14.66 -9.55 -4.72
CA ALA A 12 15.52 -8.50 -5.24
C ALA A 12 17.03 -8.78 -5.05
N ARG A 13 17.39 -9.94 -4.47
CA ARG A 13 18.77 -10.33 -4.13
C ARG A 13 19.45 -9.30 -3.22
N ARG A 14 18.74 -8.84 -2.20
CA ARG A 14 19.26 -7.99 -1.12
C ARG A 14 19.15 -8.74 0.20
N GLU A 15 20.24 -8.72 0.96
CA GLU A 15 20.25 -9.26 2.32
C GLU A 15 19.79 -8.17 3.29
N PRO A 16 18.72 -8.41 4.07
CA PRO A 16 18.21 -7.42 5.01
C PRO A 16 19.21 -7.19 6.16
N GLY A 17 19.47 -5.92 6.47
CA GLY A 17 20.26 -5.54 7.64
C GLY A 17 19.49 -5.73 8.95
N PRO A 18 20.18 -5.90 10.10
CA PRO A 18 19.52 -6.20 11.38
C PRO A 18 18.91 -4.99 12.09
N GLU A 19 19.34 -3.76 11.78
CA GLU A 19 19.03 -2.58 12.60
C GLU A 19 17.76 -1.82 12.17
N GLU A 20 17.35 -1.95 10.90
CA GLU A 20 16.24 -1.19 10.35
C GLU A 20 15.01 -2.07 10.08
N SER A 21 13.80 -1.53 10.26
CA SER A 21 12.57 -2.26 9.92
C SER A 21 12.61 -2.72 8.45
N LEU A 22 12.28 -4.00 8.20
CA LEU A 22 12.20 -4.57 6.85
C LEU A 22 11.30 -3.73 5.92
N LEU A 23 10.23 -3.15 6.46
CA LEU A 23 9.33 -2.27 5.71
C LEU A 23 10.07 -1.02 5.20
N LYS A 24 10.90 -0.42 6.06
CA LYS A 24 11.68 0.77 5.72
C LYS A 24 12.79 0.43 4.73
N GLN A 25 13.46 -0.71 4.91
CA GLN A 25 14.45 -1.23 3.95
C GLN A 25 13.83 -1.48 2.57
N ALA A 26 12.67 -2.16 2.50
CA ALA A 26 11.95 -2.40 1.26
C ALA A 26 11.52 -1.11 0.56
N GLY A 27 10.96 -0.15 1.31
CA GLY A 27 10.59 1.16 0.77
C GLY A 27 11.79 1.96 0.27
N ASN A 28 12.92 1.90 0.97
CA ASN A 28 14.17 2.52 0.53
C ASN A 28 14.64 1.90 -0.79
N LEU A 29 14.68 0.57 -0.87
CA LEU A 29 15.11 -0.15 -2.07
C LEU A 29 14.26 0.21 -3.29
N LEU A 30 12.94 0.29 -3.13
CA LEU A 30 12.02 0.75 -4.19
C LEU A 30 12.32 2.17 -4.64
N ARG A 31 12.65 3.10 -3.73
CA ARG A 31 12.94 4.50 -4.10
C ARG A 31 14.30 4.70 -4.73
N THR A 32 15.32 3.97 -4.29
CA THR A 32 16.71 4.26 -4.66
C THR A 32 17.27 3.35 -5.74
N GLU A 33 16.72 2.13 -5.88
CA GLU A 33 17.31 1.09 -6.74
C GLU A 33 16.31 0.48 -7.73
N TYR A 34 15.16 1.13 -8.01
CA TYR A 34 14.19 0.63 -8.98
C TYR A 34 14.75 0.41 -10.39
N GLY A 35 15.86 1.08 -10.72
CA GLY A 35 16.57 0.87 -11.99
C GLY A 35 17.30 -0.47 -12.10
N ASP A 36 17.55 -1.17 -10.99
CA ASP A 36 18.13 -2.53 -11.01
C ASP A 36 17.06 -3.52 -11.53
N PRO A 37 17.35 -4.30 -12.60
CA PRO A 37 16.42 -5.28 -13.14
C PRO A 37 15.89 -6.30 -12.12
N ALA A 38 16.70 -6.69 -11.13
CA ALA A 38 16.26 -7.62 -10.10
C ALA A 38 15.27 -6.97 -9.12
N VAL A 39 15.51 -5.72 -8.73
CA VAL A 39 14.59 -4.95 -7.87
C VAL A 39 13.29 -4.70 -8.61
N ARG A 40 13.36 -4.28 -9.87
CA ARG A 40 12.20 -4.05 -10.72
C ARG A 40 11.37 -5.33 -10.88
N HIS A 41 12.00 -6.46 -11.20
CA HIS A 41 11.30 -7.74 -11.35
C HIS A 41 10.58 -8.17 -10.06
N ALA A 42 11.25 -8.03 -8.91
CA ALA A 42 10.65 -8.32 -7.62
C ALA A 42 9.45 -7.40 -7.31
N ALA A 43 9.57 -6.11 -7.63
CA ALA A 43 8.51 -5.13 -7.42
C ALA A 43 7.32 -5.37 -8.34
N GLU A 44 7.56 -5.64 -9.62
CA GLU A 44 6.51 -5.98 -10.60
C GLU A 44 5.69 -7.20 -10.13
N ALA A 45 6.35 -8.23 -9.60
CA ALA A 45 5.66 -9.40 -9.04
C ALA A 45 4.75 -9.06 -7.84
N LEU A 46 5.15 -8.11 -6.99
CA LEU A 46 4.30 -7.62 -5.90
C LEU A 46 3.17 -6.74 -6.39
N ILE A 47 3.44 -5.86 -7.36
CA ILE A 47 2.44 -5.00 -7.99
C ILE A 47 1.35 -5.84 -8.64
N ASP A 48 1.70 -6.91 -9.35
CA ASP A 48 0.74 -7.80 -9.99
C ASP A 48 -0.17 -8.47 -8.94
N ARG A 49 0.39 -8.92 -7.81
CA ARG A 49 -0.37 -9.54 -6.73
C ARG A 49 -1.27 -8.53 -6.02
N LEU A 50 -0.75 -7.33 -5.75
CA LEU A 50 -1.52 -6.23 -5.18
C LEU A 50 -2.68 -5.87 -6.10
N GLY A 51 -2.42 -5.68 -7.39
CA GLY A 51 -3.44 -5.35 -8.39
C GLY A 51 -4.55 -6.40 -8.48
N LEU A 52 -4.21 -7.69 -8.40
CA LEU A 52 -5.22 -8.77 -8.34
C LEU A 52 -6.11 -8.64 -7.09
N GLY A 53 -5.53 -8.37 -5.93
CA GLY A 53 -6.29 -8.15 -4.69
C GLY A 53 -7.20 -6.92 -4.77
N LEU A 54 -6.68 -5.81 -5.30
CA LEU A 54 -7.43 -4.57 -5.47
C LEU A 54 -8.59 -4.73 -6.47
N ALA A 55 -8.38 -5.44 -7.58
CA ALA A 55 -9.45 -5.74 -8.54
C ALA A 55 -10.60 -6.52 -7.88
N GLY A 56 -10.27 -7.49 -7.02
CA GLY A 56 -11.26 -8.21 -6.22
C GLY A 56 -12.06 -7.27 -5.31
N LEU A 57 -11.39 -6.38 -4.59
CA LEU A 57 -12.04 -5.38 -3.73
C LEU A 57 -12.94 -4.43 -4.54
N VAL A 58 -12.47 -3.93 -5.69
CA VAL A 58 -13.27 -3.08 -6.59
C VAL A 58 -14.53 -3.81 -7.04
N ASN A 59 -14.41 -5.07 -7.45
CA ASN A 59 -15.55 -5.85 -7.94
C ASN A 59 -16.59 -6.13 -6.85
N ILE A 60 -16.16 -6.31 -5.59
CA ILE A 60 -17.06 -6.65 -4.47
C ILE A 60 -17.67 -5.40 -3.84
N LEU A 61 -16.87 -4.36 -3.61
CA LEU A 61 -17.25 -3.21 -2.79
C LEU A 61 -17.65 -1.98 -3.62
N ASN A 62 -17.25 -1.91 -4.91
CA ASN A 62 -17.42 -0.74 -5.77
C ASN A 62 -17.13 0.60 -5.05
N PRO A 63 -15.93 0.77 -4.45
CA PRO A 63 -15.64 1.94 -3.64
C PRO A 63 -15.42 3.19 -4.49
N ASP A 64 -15.68 4.36 -3.93
CA ASP A 64 -15.41 5.64 -4.60
C ASP A 64 -13.91 5.89 -4.82
N ARG A 65 -13.04 5.31 -3.97
CA ARG A 65 -11.57 5.39 -4.07
C ARG A 65 -10.85 4.38 -3.20
N ILE A 66 -9.57 4.14 -3.50
CA ILE A 66 -8.64 3.30 -2.74
C ILE A 66 -7.43 4.13 -2.33
N ILE A 67 -7.08 4.10 -1.04
CA ILE A 67 -5.89 4.77 -0.49
C ILE A 67 -4.88 3.71 -0.05
N LEU A 68 -3.65 3.80 -0.58
CA LEU A 68 -2.56 2.87 -0.27
C LEU A 68 -1.56 3.51 0.71
N GLY A 69 -1.30 2.82 1.82
CA GLY A 69 -0.28 3.21 2.81
C GLY A 69 0.87 2.20 2.90
N GLY A 70 1.94 2.57 3.60
CA GLY A 70 3.10 1.70 3.82
C GLY A 70 3.74 1.23 2.50
N LEU A 71 4.12 -0.05 2.42
CA LEU A 71 4.75 -0.62 1.23
C LEU A 71 3.87 -0.55 -0.01
N HIS A 72 2.55 -0.62 0.13
CA HIS A 72 1.63 -0.51 -1.02
C HIS A 72 1.69 0.88 -1.67
N ARG A 73 1.89 1.93 -0.85
CA ARG A 73 2.13 3.28 -1.36
C ARG A 73 3.42 3.33 -2.15
N ASP A 74 4.49 2.79 -1.57
CA ASP A 74 5.82 2.81 -2.20
C ASP A 74 5.82 1.99 -3.52
N LEU A 75 5.03 0.91 -3.61
CA LEU A 75 4.82 0.15 -4.86
C LEU A 75 4.01 0.94 -5.90
N LEU A 76 2.95 1.64 -5.50
CA LEU A 76 2.18 2.53 -6.39
C LEU A 76 3.06 3.65 -6.94
N GLU A 77 3.91 4.25 -6.11
CA GLU A 77 4.83 5.32 -6.51
C GLU A 77 5.92 4.80 -7.46
N ALA A 78 6.35 3.54 -7.31
CA ALA A 78 7.39 2.94 -8.14
C ALA A 78 6.94 2.62 -9.58
N ASP A 79 5.74 2.06 -9.77
CA ASP A 79 5.16 1.81 -11.10
C ASP A 79 3.62 1.94 -11.08
N PRO A 80 3.10 3.17 -11.15
CA PRO A 80 1.68 3.43 -11.04
C PRO A 80 0.88 2.93 -12.24
N GLU A 81 1.48 2.95 -13.44
CA GLU A 81 0.79 2.52 -14.65
C GLU A 81 0.58 1.01 -14.68
N ARG A 82 1.57 0.22 -14.26
CA ARG A 82 1.41 -1.22 -14.16
C ARG A 82 0.32 -1.59 -13.16
N LEU A 83 0.32 -1.00 -11.96
CA LEU A 83 -0.68 -1.30 -10.95
C LEU A 83 -2.10 -1.01 -11.47
N ARG A 84 -2.29 0.15 -12.11
CA ARG A 84 -3.58 0.51 -12.71
C ARG A 84 -3.98 -0.44 -13.84
N ALA A 85 -3.04 -0.84 -14.68
CA ALA A 85 -3.29 -1.81 -15.75
C ALA A 85 -3.78 -3.16 -15.22
N VAL A 86 -3.09 -3.71 -14.20
CA VAL A 86 -3.49 -4.98 -13.58
C VAL A 86 -4.88 -4.91 -12.97
N VAL A 87 -5.22 -3.79 -12.32
CA VAL A 87 -6.57 -3.59 -11.76
C VAL A 87 -7.62 -3.45 -12.86
N ALA A 88 -7.34 -2.67 -13.90
CA ALA A 88 -8.26 -2.43 -15.01
C ALA A 88 -8.56 -3.71 -15.80
N ASP A 89 -7.55 -4.55 -16.06
CA ASP A 89 -7.70 -5.81 -16.80
C ASP A 89 -8.58 -6.84 -16.07
N ARG A 90 -8.72 -6.70 -14.75
CA ARG A 90 -9.41 -7.67 -13.88
C ARG A 90 -10.66 -7.11 -13.20
N SER A 91 -10.93 -5.82 -13.37
CA SER A 91 -12.14 -5.17 -12.87
C SER A 91 -13.26 -5.21 -13.91
N LEU A 92 -14.46 -5.60 -13.49
CA LEU A 92 -15.66 -5.53 -14.33
C LEU A 92 -16.02 -4.09 -14.73
N TRP A 93 -15.48 -3.11 -14.02
CA TRP A 93 -15.72 -1.68 -14.17
C TRP A 93 -14.60 -0.94 -14.92
N GLY A 94 -13.50 -1.64 -15.25
CA GLY A 94 -12.24 -1.06 -15.76
C GLY A 94 -12.34 -0.30 -17.09
N ARG A 95 -13.47 -0.40 -17.81
CA ARG A 95 -13.71 0.30 -19.09
C ARG A 95 -14.59 1.54 -19.00
N SER A 96 -15.36 1.72 -17.91
CA SER A 96 -16.41 2.76 -17.83
C SER A 96 -16.24 3.75 -16.68
N GLY A 97 -15.35 3.46 -15.72
CA GLY A 97 -15.04 4.34 -14.60
C GLY A 97 -14.04 3.66 -13.67
N SER A 98 -12.76 3.94 -13.83
CA SER A 98 -11.72 3.35 -12.98
C SER A 98 -11.79 3.94 -11.58
N VAL A 99 -11.89 3.10 -10.55
CA VAL A 99 -11.75 3.51 -9.15
C VAL A 99 -10.38 4.17 -8.96
N PRO A 100 -10.30 5.42 -8.47
CA PRO A 100 -9.02 6.08 -8.19
C PRO A 100 -8.20 5.31 -7.14
N ILE A 101 -6.96 4.97 -7.49
CA ILE A 101 -5.97 4.38 -6.58
C ILE A 101 -4.91 5.43 -6.28
N LEU A 102 -4.81 5.81 -5.00
CA LEU A 102 -4.07 6.99 -4.58
C LEU A 102 -3.10 6.69 -3.44
N PRO A 103 -1.96 7.40 -3.37
CA PRO A 103 -1.05 7.27 -2.25
C PRO A 103 -1.64 7.92 -1.00
N CYS A 104 -1.42 7.31 0.16
CA CYS A 104 -1.70 7.93 1.44
C CYS A 104 -0.73 9.10 1.68
N THR A 105 -1.29 10.29 1.89
CA THR A 105 -0.53 11.52 2.15
C THR A 105 -0.18 11.71 3.63
N LEU A 106 -0.80 10.93 4.52
CA LEU A 106 -0.60 11.06 5.96
C LEU A 106 0.64 10.28 6.41
N ALA A 107 1.61 11.00 6.96
CA ALA A 107 2.72 10.37 7.67
C ALA A 107 2.20 9.68 8.94
N HIS A 108 2.77 8.51 9.26
CA HIS A 108 2.39 7.73 10.45
C HIS A 108 0.88 7.45 10.55
N ASN A 109 0.21 7.19 9.41
CA ASN A 109 -1.25 7.04 9.31
C ASN A 109 -1.86 6.10 10.38
N SER A 110 -1.23 4.96 10.69
CA SER A 110 -1.71 4.05 11.73
C SER A 110 -1.60 4.63 13.14
N LEU A 111 -0.56 5.42 13.43
CA LEU A 111 -0.41 6.09 14.74
C LEU A 111 -1.40 7.23 14.90
N VAL A 112 -1.63 8.00 13.83
CA VAL A 112 -2.67 9.04 13.83
C VAL A 112 -4.04 8.40 14.05
N GLY A 113 -4.38 7.34 13.31
CA GLY A 113 -5.63 6.61 13.53
C GLY A 113 -5.76 6.04 14.95
N ALA A 114 -4.66 5.54 15.54
CA ALA A 114 -4.67 5.07 16.93
C ALA A 114 -4.88 6.20 17.93
N ALA A 115 -4.28 7.37 17.69
CA ALA A 115 -4.48 8.56 18.52
C ALA A 115 -5.93 9.04 18.42
N GLU A 116 -6.50 9.16 17.22
CA GLU A 116 -7.90 9.52 17.01
C GLU A 116 -8.85 8.53 17.70
N LEU A 117 -8.55 7.23 17.63
CA LEU A 117 -9.35 6.21 18.32
C LEU A 117 -9.30 6.38 19.85
N ALA A 118 -8.16 6.78 20.41
CA ALA A 118 -8.06 7.09 21.85
C ALA A 118 -8.86 8.34 22.24
N TRP A 119 -9.12 9.25 21.30
CA TRP A 119 -9.98 10.42 21.49
C TRP A 119 -11.47 10.13 21.32
N GLN A 120 -11.85 8.97 20.76
CA GLN A 120 -13.25 8.64 20.49
C GLN A 120 -14.18 8.83 21.70
N PRO A 121 -13.84 8.42 22.94
CA PRO A 121 -14.71 8.65 24.10
C PRO A 121 -14.98 10.13 24.38
N VAL A 122 -13.98 10.99 24.17
CA VAL A 122 -14.10 12.45 24.35
C VAL A 122 -14.96 13.06 23.23
N LEU A 123 -14.82 12.56 22.00
CA LEU A 123 -15.59 13.03 20.85
C LEU A 123 -17.06 12.60 20.93
N ASP A 124 -17.33 11.42 21.48
CA ASP A 124 -18.68 10.87 21.64
C ASP A 124 -19.46 11.58 22.76
N ASP A 125 -18.83 11.82 23.92
CA ASP A 125 -19.42 12.57 25.04
C ASP A 125 -18.35 13.35 25.83
N PRO A 126 -18.13 14.64 25.48
CA PRO A 126 -17.12 15.47 26.12
C PRO A 126 -17.38 15.72 27.62
N LEU A 127 -18.65 15.73 28.05
CA LEU A 127 -18.99 16.02 29.45
C LEU A 127 -18.76 14.79 30.33
N ALA A 128 -19.09 13.60 29.83
CA ALA A 128 -18.82 12.36 30.54
C ALA A 128 -17.31 12.09 30.70
N ALA A 129 -16.49 12.51 29.74
CA ALA A 129 -15.04 12.31 29.79
C ALA A 129 -14.30 13.20 30.82
N LEU A 130 -14.97 14.22 31.37
CA LEU A 130 -14.40 15.14 32.37
C LEU A 130 -14.76 14.77 33.83
N ALA A 131 -15.68 13.82 34.03
CA ALA A 131 -16.19 13.39 35.34
C ALA A 131 -15.34 12.27 35.95
#